data_AF-A0A0F9T1J2-F1
#
_entry.id   AF-A0A0F9T1J2-F1
#
_cell.length_a   1.000
_cell.length_b   1.000
_cell.length_c   1.000
_cell.angle_alpha   90.00
_cell.angle_beta   90.00
_cell.angle_gamma   90.00
#
_symmetry.space_group_name_H-M   'P 1'
#
loop_
_entity.id
_entity.type
_entity.pdbx_description
1 polymer ?
#
loop_
_entity_poly.entity_id
_entity_poly.type
_entity_poly.pdbx_seq_one_letter_code
_entity_poly.pdbx_strand_id
1 'polypeptide(L)'
;MKTPWGESDSQDTLAPGIISYGTASHGGIWLSSERQDQLPEGIDNFLHDLRWWEEDCDWVVPYILFKDDIEKYGQAYHFTEHLNAAYITARDHHPEIIGVTA
;
A
#
# COMPACT_ATOMS: atom_id res chain seq x y z
N MET A 1 0.16 13.23 11.56
CA MET A 1 -0.90 12.81 10.61
C MET A 1 -1.66 11.73 11.33
N LYS A 2 -2.99 11.86 11.44
CA LYS A 2 -3.79 10.87 12.17
C LYS A 2 -4.08 9.67 11.28
N THR A 3 -3.55 8.51 11.65
CA THR A 3 -3.77 7.21 11.01
C THR A 3 -4.81 6.41 11.81
N PRO A 4 -5.29 5.26 11.29
CA PRO A 4 -6.12 4.33 12.05
C PRO A 4 -5.45 3.81 13.31
N TRP A 5 -4.10 3.77 13.34
CA TRP A 5 -3.30 3.25 14.43
C TRP A 5 -2.79 4.31 15.41
N GLY A 6 -3.09 5.59 15.18
CA GLY A 6 -2.68 6.69 16.07
C GLY A 6 -2.05 7.86 15.32
N GLU A 7 -1.26 8.67 16.02
CA GLU A 7 -0.43 9.66 15.35
C GLU A 7 0.77 8.98 14.68
N SER A 8 1.03 9.37 13.44
CA SER A 8 2.21 8.93 12.69
C SER A 8 3.49 9.51 13.30
N ASP A 9 4.46 8.63 13.49
CA ASP A 9 5.83 8.93 13.92
C ASP A 9 6.78 9.01 12.71
N SER A 10 6.44 8.33 11.62
CA SER A 10 7.21 8.33 10.37
C SER A 10 6.31 8.32 9.14
N GLN A 11 6.85 8.84 8.04
CA GLN A 11 6.24 8.73 6.72
C GLN A 11 7.30 8.55 5.63
N ASP A 12 6.95 7.80 4.60
CA ASP A 12 7.73 7.70 3.36
C ASP A 12 6.81 7.85 2.15
N THR A 13 7.20 8.69 1.19
CA THR A 13 6.42 8.91 -0.02
C THR A 13 6.88 7.93 -1.09
N LEU A 14 6.09 6.87 -1.29
CA LEU A 14 6.38 5.82 -2.27
C LEU A 14 6.18 6.34 -3.70
N ALA A 15 5.11 7.12 -3.91
CA ALA A 15 4.81 7.81 -5.16
C ALA A 15 3.82 8.96 -4.88
N PRO A 16 3.56 9.86 -5.84
CA PRO A 16 2.51 10.87 -5.69
C PRO A 16 1.16 10.23 -5.35
N GLY A 17 0.60 10.60 -4.19
CA GLY A 17 -0.67 10.09 -3.67
C GLY A 17 -0.58 8.72 -2.98
N ILE A 18 0.62 8.18 -2.76
CA ILE A 18 0.86 6.87 -2.12
C ILE A 18 1.92 7.07 -1.03
N ILE A 19 1.49 7.00 0.23
CA ILE A 19 2.36 7.34 1.37
C ILE A 19 2.33 6.19 2.37
N SER A 20 3.50 5.66 2.70
CA SER A 20 3.65 4.74 3.83
C SER A 20 3.73 5.54 5.13
N TYR A 21 2.93 5.18 6.11
CA TYR A 21 2.95 5.78 7.45
C TYR A 21 3.27 4.71 8.49
N GLY A 22 4.16 5.06 9.41
CA GLY A 22 4.45 4.26 10.61
C GLY A 22 4.01 4.98 11.88
N THR A 23 3.57 4.21 12.86
CA THR A 23 3.31 4.62 14.25
C THR A 23 4.11 3.72 15.20
N ALA A 24 4.15 4.04 16.48
CA ALA A 24 4.79 3.21 17.50
C ALA A 24 4.22 1.78 17.61
N SER A 25 3.00 1.52 17.13
CA SER A 25 2.36 0.19 17.20
C SER A 25 2.30 -0.53 15.87
N HIS A 26 1.87 0.18 14.81
CA HIS A 26 1.59 -0.36 13.49
C HIS A 26 1.83 0.67 12.39
N GLY A 27 1.59 0.30 11.15
CA GLY A 27 1.68 1.18 10.00
C GLY A 27 0.79 0.72 8.84
N GLY A 28 0.97 1.37 7.70
CA GLY A 28 0.30 1.00 6.48
C GLY A 28 0.44 2.04 5.39
N ILE A 29 -0.17 1.74 4.24
CA ILE A 29 -0.19 2.63 3.09
C ILE A 29 -1.46 3.46 3.07
N TRP A 30 -1.30 4.76 2.89
CA TRP A 30 -2.37 5.69 2.63
C TRP A 30 -2.46 6.03 1.15
N LEU A 31 -3.70 6.08 0.63
CA LEU A 31 -4.01 6.49 -0.74
C LEU A 31 -4.77 7.82 -0.77
N SER A 32 -4.37 8.71 -1.69
CA SER A 32 -5.17 9.88 -2.04
C SER A 32 -6.47 9.48 -2.75
N SER A 33 -7.41 10.42 -2.88
CA SER A 33 -8.66 10.21 -3.61
C SER A 33 -8.42 9.75 -5.05
N GLU A 34 -7.45 10.36 -5.72
CA GLU A 34 -7.13 10.07 -7.12
C GLU A 34 -6.58 8.66 -7.31
N ARG A 35 -5.92 8.10 -6.28
CA ARG A 35 -5.43 6.72 -6.28
C ARG A 35 -6.52 5.72 -5.91
N GLN A 36 -7.45 6.09 -5.04
CA GLN A 36 -8.62 5.27 -4.74
C GLN A 36 -9.47 5.06 -6.00
N ASP A 37 -9.64 6.09 -6.83
CA ASP A 37 -10.40 6.00 -8.09
C ASP A 37 -9.76 5.06 -9.13
N GLN A 38 -8.50 4.68 -8.95
CA GLN A 38 -7.77 3.75 -9.83
C GLN A 38 -7.84 2.29 -9.34
N LEU A 39 -8.45 2.05 -8.18
CA LEU A 39 -8.57 0.71 -7.64
C LEU A 39 -9.56 -0.13 -8.47
N PRO A 40 -9.29 -1.43 -8.69
CA PRO A 40 -10.24 -2.33 -9.33
C PRO A 40 -11.58 -2.40 -8.58
N GLU A 41 -12.67 -2.58 -9.32
CA GLU A 41 -13.99 -2.79 -8.73
C GLU A 41 -14.00 -4.06 -7.85
N GLY A 42 -14.63 -3.96 -6.67
CA GLY A 42 -14.77 -5.08 -5.74
C GLY A 42 -13.56 -5.32 -4.84
N ILE A 43 -12.53 -4.47 -4.91
CA ILE A 43 -11.44 -4.52 -3.95
C ILE A 43 -11.92 -4.05 -2.58
N ASP A 44 -11.50 -4.74 -1.53
CA ASP A 44 -11.76 -4.41 -0.14
C ASP A 44 -10.53 -4.76 0.71
N ASN A 45 -10.51 -4.29 1.96
CA ASN A 45 -9.41 -4.50 2.88
C ASN A 45 -9.91 -4.73 4.30
N PHE A 46 -9.01 -5.09 5.22
CA PHE A 46 -9.35 -5.40 6.60
C PHE A 46 -10.00 -4.22 7.34
N LEU A 47 -9.68 -2.98 6.94
CA LEU A 47 -10.19 -1.77 7.58
C LEU A 47 -11.55 -1.30 7.03
N HIS A 48 -12.02 -1.88 5.93
CA HIS A 48 -13.16 -1.41 5.15
C HIS A 48 -13.08 0.10 4.83
N ASP A 49 -11.86 0.59 4.60
CA ASP A 49 -11.54 1.97 4.28
C ASP A 49 -10.41 2.00 3.24
N LEU A 50 -10.76 2.23 1.98
CA LEU A 50 -9.82 2.21 0.85
C LEU A 50 -8.74 3.30 0.92
N ARG A 51 -8.86 4.24 1.86
CA ARG A 51 -7.79 5.20 2.16
C ARG A 51 -6.60 4.55 2.85
N TRP A 52 -6.79 3.43 3.55
CA TRP A 52 -5.78 2.84 4.44
C TRP A 52 -5.63 1.34 4.20
N TRP A 53 -4.39 0.90 4.07
CA TRP A 53 -4.02 -0.50 3.82
C TRP A 53 -3.01 -0.92 4.88
N GLU A 54 -3.44 -1.82 5.77
CA GLU A 54 -2.70 -2.33 6.92
C GLU A 54 -1.38 -3.04 6.53
N GLU A 55 -0.31 -2.85 7.32
CA GLU A 55 1.06 -3.27 6.98
C GLU A 55 1.35 -4.76 7.04
N ASP A 56 0.60 -5.56 7.78
CA ASP A 56 0.81 -7.00 7.89
C ASP A 56 0.19 -7.76 6.71
N CYS A 57 -0.94 -7.26 6.16
CA CYS A 57 -1.69 -7.96 5.12
C CYS A 57 -2.03 -7.14 3.87
N ASP A 58 -2.64 -5.97 4.04
CA ASP A 58 -3.34 -5.26 2.97
C ASP A 58 -2.41 -4.34 2.14
N TRP A 59 -1.28 -3.89 2.69
CA TRP A 59 -0.36 -2.95 2.03
C TRP A 59 0.12 -3.42 0.66
N VAL A 60 0.11 -4.73 0.44
CA VAL A 60 0.50 -5.36 -0.82
C VAL A 60 -0.38 -4.91 -1.99
N VAL A 61 -1.65 -4.58 -1.73
CA VAL A 61 -2.62 -4.18 -2.74
C VAL A 61 -2.17 -2.90 -3.45
N PRO A 62 -2.06 -1.73 -2.77
CA PRO A 62 -1.59 -0.53 -3.43
C PRO A 62 -0.14 -0.67 -3.92
N TYR A 63 0.71 -1.45 -3.22
CA TYR A 63 2.10 -1.60 -3.63
C TYR A 63 2.25 -2.33 -4.98
N ILE A 64 1.48 -3.40 -5.21
CA ILE A 64 1.53 -4.18 -6.46
C ILE A 64 0.80 -3.46 -7.59
N LEU A 65 -0.38 -2.88 -7.30
CA LEU A 65 -1.19 -2.18 -8.30
C LEU A 65 -0.45 -0.97 -8.87
N PHE A 66 0.24 -0.20 -8.01
CA PHE A 66 0.96 1.01 -8.40
C PHE A 66 2.48 0.81 -8.49
N LYS A 67 2.96 -0.44 -8.63
CA LYS A 67 4.40 -0.75 -8.62
C LYS A 67 5.22 0.05 -9.65
N ASP A 68 4.66 0.33 -10.82
CA ASP A 68 5.35 1.05 -11.89
C ASP A 68 5.56 2.54 -11.51
N ASP A 69 4.57 3.13 -10.83
CA ASP A 69 4.69 4.49 -10.30
C ASP A 69 5.65 4.54 -9.11
N ILE A 70 5.60 3.54 -8.23
CA ILE A 70 6.52 3.44 -7.09
C ILE A 70 7.96 3.23 -7.57
N GLU A 71 8.19 2.40 -8.59
CA GLU A 71 9.51 2.21 -9.20
C GLU A 71 10.03 3.50 -9.82
N LYS A 72 9.16 4.25 -10.49
CA LYS A 72 9.52 5.49 -11.19
C LYS A 72 9.78 6.67 -10.27
N TYR A 73 8.95 6.85 -9.23
CA TYR A 73 8.96 8.03 -8.36
C TYR A 73 9.63 7.79 -7.02
N GLY A 74 9.58 6.56 -6.52
CA GLY A 74 10.09 6.23 -5.21
C GLY A 74 11.59 6.45 -5.14
N GLN A 75 12.02 7.15 -4.10
CA GLN A 75 13.37 6.92 -3.54
C GLN A 75 13.40 5.64 -2.70
N ALA A 76 12.49 4.69 -2.99
CA ALA A 76 12.30 3.49 -2.21
C ALA A 76 13.56 2.64 -2.30
N TYR A 77 14.41 2.77 -1.30
CA TYR A 77 15.44 1.81 -0.99
C TYR A 77 14.80 0.42 -1.04
N HIS A 78 15.45 -0.53 -1.71
CA HIS A 78 15.01 -1.92 -1.76
C HIS A 78 13.67 -2.19 -2.48
N PHE A 79 13.27 -1.39 -3.50
CA PHE A 79 12.05 -1.63 -4.29
C PHE A 79 11.84 -3.10 -4.69
N THR A 80 12.85 -3.75 -5.26
CA THR A 80 12.77 -5.16 -5.68
C THR A 80 12.49 -6.11 -4.51
N GLU A 81 13.09 -5.86 -3.34
CA GLU A 81 12.90 -6.71 -2.15
C GLU A 81 11.50 -6.53 -1.58
N HIS A 82 11.02 -5.28 -1.49
CA HIS A 82 9.64 -4.99 -1.08
C HIS A 82 8.62 -5.53 -2.08
N LEU A 83 8.90 -5.46 -3.39
CA LEU A 83 8.00 -6.03 -4.40
C LEU A 83 7.92 -7.56 -4.27
N ASN A 84 9.05 -8.23 -4.01
CA ASN A 84 9.07 -9.66 -3.73
C ASN A 84 8.28 -10.01 -2.46
N ALA A 85 8.48 -9.25 -1.38
CA ALA A 85 7.73 -9.42 -0.14
C ALA A 85 6.21 -9.22 -0.38
N ALA A 86 5.84 -8.20 -1.16
CA ALA A 86 4.45 -7.92 -1.50
C ALA A 86 3.81 -9.09 -2.24
N TYR A 87 4.49 -9.67 -3.24
CA TYR A 87 3.97 -10.85 -3.95
C TYR A 87 3.87 -12.09 -3.06
N ILE A 88 4.76 -12.27 -2.08
CA ILE A 88 4.67 -13.38 -1.12
C ILE A 88 3.44 -13.19 -0.23
N THR A 89 3.31 -12.03 0.39
CA THR A 89 2.17 -11.72 1.27
C THR A 89 0.84 -11.70 0.52
N ALA A 90 0.80 -11.19 -0.72
CA ALA A 90 -0.40 -11.22 -1.55
C ALA A 90 -0.89 -12.64 -1.83
N ARG A 91 -0.01 -13.65 -1.93
CA ARG A 91 -0.46 -15.04 -2.14
C ARG A 91 -1.32 -15.57 -1.00
N ASP A 92 -1.09 -15.10 0.21
CA ASP A 92 -1.78 -15.57 1.41
C ASP A 92 -3.00 -14.69 1.75
N HIS A 93 -2.92 -13.38 1.47
CA HIS A 93 -3.93 -12.41 1.89
C HIS A 93 -4.78 -11.83 0.75
N HIS A 94 -4.21 -11.67 -0.44
CA HIS A 94 -4.85 -11.05 -1.62
C HIS A 94 -4.49 -11.79 -2.92
N PRO A 95 -4.82 -13.08 -3.07
CA PRO A 95 -4.45 -13.81 -4.29
C PRO A 95 -5.10 -13.23 -5.55
N GLU A 96 -6.20 -12.49 -5.42
CA GLU A 96 -6.96 -11.86 -6.49
C GLU A 96 -6.21 -10.73 -7.22
N ILE A 97 -5.23 -10.08 -6.58
CA ILE A 97 -4.47 -8.99 -7.22
C ILE A 97 -3.25 -9.51 -8.00
N ILE A 98 -2.93 -10.80 -7.90
CA ILE A 98 -1.76 -11.38 -8.58
C ILE A 98 -2.06 -11.44 -10.08
N GLY A 99 -1.32 -10.64 -10.86
CA GLY A 99 -1.49 -10.52 -12.31
C GLY A 99 -2.44 -9.42 -12.75
N VAL A 100 -2.98 -8.63 -11.80
CA VAL A 100 -3.75 -7.41 -12.07
C VAL A 100 -2.78 -6.21 -12.07
N THR A 101 -2.95 -5.31 -13.04
CA THR A 101 -2.27 -4.01 -13.09
C THR A 101 -3.33 -2.92 -13.08
N ALA A 102 -3.08 -1.83 -12.33
CA ALA A 102 -3.89 -0.62 -12.41
C ALA A 102 -3.60 0.17 -13.71
#